data_AF-U3U009-F1
#
_entry.id   AF-U3U009-F1
#
_cell.length_a   1.000
_cell.length_b   1.000
_cell.length_c   1.000
_cell.angle_alpha   90.00
_cell.angle_beta   90.00
_cell.angle_gamma   90.00
#
_symmetry.space_group_name_H-M   'P 1'
#
loop_
_entity.id
_entity.type
_entity.pdbx_description
1 polymer ?
#
loop_
_entity_poly.entity_id
_entity_poly.type
_entity_poly.pdbx_seq_one_letter_code
_entity_poly.pdbx_strand_id
1 'polypeptide(L)'
;MTARHWSQPVEWAIHAPIAREKGISAAAVQAINEKRQPVDLQPDEWVIYQFCQQLHQQQKISDATWQQAIELWGEKGVVDLMGINGYYRFLSMIMNGAQTPVPFTQDHLLPA
;
A
#
# COMPACT_ATOMS: atom_id res chain seq x y z
N MET A 1 -1.11 -1.60 0.19
CA MET A 1 0.25 -2.14 0.45
C MET A 1 0.64 -2.03 1.93
N THR A 2 0.81 -0.83 2.49
CA THR A 2 1.23 -0.60 3.89
C THR A 2 0.37 -1.31 4.93
N ALA A 3 -0.95 -1.11 4.88
CA ALA A 3 -1.90 -1.77 5.78
C ALA A 3 -1.75 -3.30 5.76
N ARG A 4 -1.59 -3.90 4.57
CA ARG A 4 -1.39 -5.35 4.48
C ARG A 4 -0.05 -5.79 5.07
N HIS A 5 1.02 -5.06 4.79
CA HIS A 5 2.36 -5.37 5.32
C HIS A 5 2.35 -5.40 6.86
N TRP A 6 1.65 -4.46 7.49
CA TRP A 6 1.50 -4.37 8.94
C TRP A 6 0.35 -5.21 9.52
N SER A 7 -0.38 -5.94 8.67
CA SER A 7 -1.63 -6.63 9.06
C SER A 7 -2.59 -5.72 9.84
N GLN A 8 -2.76 -4.49 9.37
CA GLN A 8 -3.56 -3.45 10.00
C GLN A 8 -5.00 -3.47 9.43
N PRO A 9 -6.01 -3.90 10.22
CA PRO A 9 -7.36 -4.16 9.69
C PRO A 9 -8.22 -2.90 9.51
N VAL A 10 -7.97 -1.82 10.27
CA VAL A 10 -8.73 -0.55 10.18
C VAL A 10 -8.42 0.18 8.86
N GLU A 11 -7.14 0.39 8.56
CA GLU A 11 -6.64 0.97 7.32
C GLU A 11 -7.06 0.11 6.13
N TRP A 12 -6.99 -1.22 6.24
CA TRP A 12 -7.46 -2.08 5.17
C TRP A 12 -8.96 -1.89 4.91
N ALA A 13 -9.77 -1.94 5.96
CA ALA A 13 -11.21 -1.77 5.92
C ALA A 13 -11.66 -0.44 5.27
N ILE A 14 -10.87 0.62 5.47
CA ILE A 14 -11.13 1.95 4.93
C ILE A 14 -10.60 2.08 3.50
N HIS A 15 -9.36 1.65 3.23
CA HIS A 15 -8.69 1.97 1.98
C HIS A 15 -8.94 0.96 0.85
N ALA A 16 -9.25 -0.31 1.14
CA ALA A 16 -9.59 -1.29 0.11
C ALA A 16 -10.81 -0.87 -0.76
N PRO A 17 -11.93 -0.40 -0.20
CA PRO A 17 -13.05 0.08 -1.01
C PRO A 17 -12.70 1.36 -1.78
N ILE A 18 -11.97 2.29 -1.17
CA ILE A 18 -11.53 3.53 -1.83
C ILE A 18 -10.62 3.22 -3.03
N ALA A 19 -9.68 2.28 -2.89
CA ALA A 19 -8.80 1.89 -3.98
C ALA A 19 -9.59 1.41 -5.20
N ARG A 20 -10.62 0.57 -4.99
CA ARG A 20 -11.49 0.12 -6.07
C ARG A 20 -12.34 1.24 -6.67
N GLU A 21 -12.88 2.13 -5.84
CA GLU A 21 -13.62 3.30 -6.31
C GLU A 21 -12.76 4.21 -7.20
N LYS A 22 -11.46 4.32 -6.90
CA LYS A 22 -10.50 5.13 -7.67
C LYS A 22 -9.85 4.38 -8.84
N GLY A 23 -10.31 3.16 -9.14
CA GLY A 23 -9.95 2.45 -10.37
C GLY A 23 -8.90 1.35 -10.21
N ILE A 24 -8.35 1.11 -9.01
CA ILE A 24 -7.50 -0.05 -8.77
C ILE A 24 -8.36 -1.31 -8.90
N SER A 25 -7.90 -2.27 -9.70
CA SER A 25 -8.71 -3.46 -9.97
C SER A 25 -9.02 -4.25 -8.70
N ALA A 26 -10.22 -4.85 -8.65
CA ALA A 26 -10.61 -5.71 -7.53
C ALA A 26 -9.65 -6.91 -7.38
N ALA A 27 -9.16 -7.45 -8.50
CA ALA A 27 -8.22 -8.56 -8.51
C ALA A 27 -6.85 -8.16 -7.93
N ALA A 28 -6.36 -6.95 -8.21
CA ALA A 28 -5.13 -6.43 -7.62
C ALA A 28 -5.28 -6.19 -6.10
N VAL A 29 -6.39 -5.58 -5.66
CA VAL A 29 -6.67 -5.40 -4.22
C VAL A 29 -6.74 -6.75 -3.51
N GLN A 30 -7.40 -7.74 -4.11
CA GLN A 30 -7.47 -9.10 -3.57
C GLN A 30 -6.08 -9.77 -3.52
N ALA A 31 -5.30 -9.68 -4.60
CA ALA A 31 -3.94 -10.24 -4.63
C ALA A 31 -3.06 -9.65 -3.53
N ILE A 32 -3.14 -8.32 -3.33
CA ILE A 32 -2.45 -7.65 -2.22
C ILE A 32 -2.93 -8.21 -0.88
N ASN A 33 -4.24 -8.38 -0.66
CA ASN A 33 -4.78 -8.95 0.59
C ASN A 33 -4.21 -10.35 0.87
N GLU A 34 -4.09 -11.16 -0.17
CA GLU A 34 -3.55 -12.52 -0.12
C GLU A 34 -2.02 -12.57 -0.07
N LYS A 35 -1.34 -11.41 0.03
CA LYS A 35 0.13 -11.29 -0.06
C LYS A 35 0.71 -11.90 -1.34
N ARG A 36 -0.08 -11.94 -2.42
CA ARG A 36 0.35 -12.33 -3.76
C ARG A 36 0.67 -11.11 -4.61
N GLN A 37 1.47 -11.33 -5.64
CA GLN A 37 1.73 -10.32 -6.66
C GLN A 37 0.49 -10.11 -7.53
N PRO A 38 -0.01 -8.87 -7.71
CA PRO A 38 -1.03 -8.54 -8.70
C PRO A 38 -0.56 -8.85 -10.13
N VAL A 39 -1.49 -9.09 -11.06
CA VAL A 39 -1.17 -9.41 -12.46
C VAL A 39 -1.68 -8.37 -13.46
N ASP A 40 -2.54 -7.47 -13.01
CA ASP A 40 -3.35 -6.57 -13.82
C ASP A 40 -3.21 -5.10 -13.43
N LEU A 41 -2.10 -4.74 -12.78
CA LEU A 41 -1.74 -3.34 -12.53
C LEU A 41 -1.30 -2.65 -13.83
N GLN A 42 -1.67 -1.38 -13.97
CA GLN A 42 -1.17 -0.48 -15.01
C GLN A 42 0.32 -0.18 -14.81
N PRO A 43 1.03 0.30 -15.85
CA PRO A 43 2.47 0.56 -15.76
C PRO A 43 2.88 1.50 -14.61
N ASP A 44 2.12 2.55 -14.38
CA ASP A 44 2.34 3.51 -13.28
C ASP A 44 2.01 2.91 -11.91
N GLU A 45 0.93 2.15 -11.81
CA GLU A 45 0.56 1.40 -10.60
C GLU A 45 1.63 0.36 -10.22
N TRP A 46 2.27 -0.28 -11.22
CA TRP A 46 3.39 -1.19 -11.01
C TRP A 46 4.58 -0.49 -10.34
N VAL A 47 4.89 0.74 -10.74
CA VAL A 47 5.96 1.52 -10.11
C VAL A 47 5.62 1.82 -8.65
N ILE A 48 4.39 2.22 -8.34
CA ILE A 48 3.93 2.41 -6.94
C ILE A 48 4.03 1.11 -6.15
N TYR A 49 3.60 -0.01 -6.72
CA TYR A 49 3.63 -1.33 -6.07
C TYR A 49 5.06 -1.73 -5.71
N GLN A 50 5.98 -1.65 -6.68
CA GLN A 50 7.41 -1.97 -6.49
C GLN A 50 8.06 -1.05 -5.48
N PHE A 51 7.80 0.26 -5.58
CA PHE A 51 8.31 1.25 -4.64
C PHE A 51 7.88 0.93 -3.21
N CYS A 52 6.58 0.71 -2.97
CA CYS A 52 6.07 0.36 -1.64
C CYS A 52 6.65 -0.97 -1.15
N GLN A 53 6.74 -1.99 -2.01
CA GLN A 53 7.27 -3.30 -1.66
C GLN A 53 8.75 -3.20 -1.24
N GLN A 54 9.59 -2.55 -2.05
CA GLN A 54 11.01 -2.33 -1.77
C GLN A 54 11.20 -1.55 -0.48
N LEU A 55 10.46 -0.46 -0.29
CA LEU A 55 10.58 0.36 0.92
C LEU A 55 10.20 -0.42 2.19
N HIS A 56 9.14 -1.22 2.16
CA HIS A 56 8.71 -2.00 3.33
C HIS A 56 9.60 -3.22 3.60
N GLN A 57 10.03 -3.95 2.57
CA GLN A 57 10.75 -5.22 2.73
C GLN A 57 12.27 -5.08 2.74
N GLN A 58 12.80 -4.17 1.92
CA GLN A 58 14.24 -4.01 1.68
C GLN A 58 14.79 -2.76 2.35
N GLN A 59 13.92 -1.86 2.83
CA GLN A 59 14.32 -0.60 3.48
C GLN A 59 15.17 0.31 2.59
N LYS A 60 15.16 0.05 1.29
CA LYS A 60 15.88 0.76 0.25
C LYS A 60 15.10 0.65 -1.05
N ILE A 61 15.13 1.70 -1.85
CA ILE A 61 14.56 1.73 -3.20
C ILE A 61 15.71 1.59 -4.19
N SER A 62 15.54 0.77 -5.22
CA SER A 62 16.53 0.63 -6.30
C SER A 62 16.57 1.87 -7.19
N ASP A 63 17.72 2.16 -7.79
CA ASP A 63 17.88 3.32 -8.68
C ASP A 63 16.90 3.27 -9.86
N ALA A 64 16.63 2.07 -10.40
CA ALA A 64 15.67 1.88 -11.49
C ALA A 64 14.24 2.28 -11.08
N THR A 65 13.76 1.82 -9.91
CA THR A 65 12.42 2.17 -9.41
C THR A 65 12.36 3.64 -9.01
N TRP A 66 13.44 4.18 -8.42
CA TRP A 66 13.54 5.60 -8.09
C TRP A 66 13.42 6.47 -9.34
N GLN A 67 14.19 6.16 -10.39
CA GLN A 67 14.18 6.93 -11.64
C GLN A 67 12.80 6.88 -12.32
N GLN A 68 12.18 5.70 -12.42
CA GLN A 68 10.82 5.56 -12.97
C GLN A 68 9.80 6.39 -12.19
N ALA A 69 9.90 6.41 -10.86
CA ALA A 69 9.01 7.19 -10.02
C ALA A 69 9.22 8.71 -10.20
N ILE A 70 10.47 9.15 -10.35
CA ILE A 70 10.78 10.56 -10.68
C ILE A 70 10.22 10.93 -12.06
N GLU A 71 10.34 10.07 -13.07
CA GLU A 71 9.80 10.32 -14.41
C GLU A 71 8.28 10.48 -14.40
N LEU A 72 7.58 9.72 -13.56
CA LEU A 72 6.11 9.77 -13.47
C LEU A 72 5.59 10.92 -12.60
N TRP A 73 6.25 11.23 -11.48
CA TRP A 73 5.68 12.14 -10.46
C TRP A 73 6.62 13.25 -9.98
N GLY A 74 7.86 13.30 -10.47
CA GLY A 74 8.89 14.22 -10.04
C GLY A 74 9.34 14.00 -8.59
N GLU A 75 10.38 14.73 -8.17
CA GLU A 75 10.95 14.58 -6.82
C GLU A 75 9.93 14.81 -5.71
N LYS A 76 9.09 15.83 -5.84
CA LYS A 76 8.04 16.12 -4.86
C LYS A 76 7.06 14.96 -4.73
N GLY A 77 6.59 14.39 -5.85
CA GLY A 77 5.66 13.27 -5.81
C GLY A 77 6.27 12.01 -5.18
N VAL A 78 7.57 11.76 -5.43
CA VAL A 78 8.29 10.65 -4.80
C VAL A 78 8.48 10.86 -3.29
N VAL A 79 8.77 12.09 -2.85
CA VAL A 79 8.82 12.45 -1.43
C VAL A 79 7.45 12.27 -0.77
N ASP A 80 6.37 12.72 -1.41
CA ASP A 80 4.99 12.53 -0.92
C ASP A 80 4.66 11.02 -0.80
N LEU A 81 5.03 10.19 -1.78
CA LEU A 81 4.84 8.74 -1.76
C LEU A 81 5.58 8.05 -0.60
N MET A 82 6.84 8.46 -0.36
CA MET A 82 7.64 7.96 0.76
C MET A 82 7.06 8.40 2.10
N GLY A 83 6.62 9.65 2.21
CA GLY A 83 5.97 10.21 3.40
C GLY A 83 4.68 9.46 3.76
N ILE A 84 3.81 9.17 2.79
CA ILE A 84 2.58 8.39 3.00
C ILE A 84 2.91 6.98 3.50
N ASN A 85 3.93 6.30 2.93
CA ASN A 85 4.34 4.98 3.40
C ASN A 85 4.81 4.99 4.86
N GLY A 86 5.60 6.01 5.24
CA GLY A 86 6.08 6.18 6.62
C GLY A 86 4.95 6.52 7.60
N TYR A 87 4.08 7.46 7.24
CA TYR A 87 2.96 7.90 8.07
C TYR A 87 2.01 6.74 8.40
N TYR A 88 1.52 6.02 7.38
CA TYR A 88 0.60 4.90 7.62
C TYR A 88 1.29 3.70 8.27
N ARG A 89 2.61 3.51 8.08
CA ARG A 89 3.37 2.53 8.86
C ARG A 89 3.38 2.90 10.35
N PHE A 90 3.62 4.17 10.69
CA PHE A 90 3.56 4.64 12.06
C PHE A 90 2.16 4.52 12.66
N LEU A 91 1.14 4.91 11.91
CA LEU A 91 -0.25 4.79 12.32
C LEU A 91 -0.66 3.32 12.54
N SER A 92 -0.22 2.42 11.66
CA SER A 92 -0.39 0.97 11.81
C SER A 92 0.17 0.44 13.12
N MET A 93 1.38 0.86 13.51
CA MET A 93 1.97 0.47 14.80
C MET A 93 1.08 0.88 15.98
N ILE A 94 0.60 2.12 15.97
CA ILE A 94 -0.27 2.65 17.03
C ILE A 94 -1.57 1.84 17.09
N MET A 95 -2.27 1.67 15.97
CA MET A 95 -3.59 1.05 15.98
C MET A 95 -3.54 -0.44 16.28
N ASN A 96 -2.48 -1.14 15.85
CA ASN A 96 -2.26 -2.53 16.25
C ASN A 96 -1.99 -2.64 17.76
N GLY A 97 -1.11 -1.80 18.31
CA GLY A 97 -0.80 -1.80 19.74
C GLY A 97 -1.99 -1.41 20.61
N ALA A 98 -2.78 -0.44 20.16
CA ALA A 98 -4.00 0.03 20.84
C ALA A 98 -5.23 -0.84 20.59
N GLN A 99 -5.15 -1.86 19.73
CA GLN A 99 -6.27 -2.73 19.34
C GLN A 99 -7.48 -1.91 18.87
N THR A 100 -7.24 -0.92 18.02
CA THR A 100 -8.30 -0.02 17.52
C THR A 100 -9.41 -0.82 16.84
N PRO A 101 -10.69 -0.57 17.18
CA PRO A 101 -11.80 -1.33 16.62
C PRO A 101 -11.93 -1.08 15.12
N VAL A 102 -12.14 -2.17 14.38
CA VAL A 102 -12.34 -2.13 12.93
C VAL A 102 -13.73 -1.55 12.63
N PRO A 103 -13.84 -0.56 11.73
CA PRO A 103 -15.15 -0.07 11.31
C PRO A 103 -15.94 -1.17 10.60
N PHE A 104 -17.26 -1.08 10.65
CA PHE A 104 -18.11 -2.01 9.89
C PHE A 104 -17.94 -1.75 8.39
N THR A 105 -17.42 -2.73 7.67
CA THR A 105 -17.21 -2.71 6.21
C THR A 105 -17.36 -4.14 5.68
N GLN A 106 -17.55 -4.29 4.36
CA GLN A 106 -17.50 -5.59 3.69
C GLN A 106 -16.06 -6.05 3.42
N ASP A 107 -15.07 -5.15 3.53
CA ASP A 107 -13.67 -5.45 3.28
C ASP A 107 -12.92 -5.83 4.55
N HIS A 108 -12.52 -7.09 4.62
CA HIS A 108 -11.72 -7.58 5.73
C HIS A 108 -10.31 -7.94 5.27
N LEU A 109 -9.37 -7.63 6.14
CA LEU A 109 -7.99 -8.06 5.99
C LEU A 109 -7.91 -9.55 6.30
N LEU A 110 -7.25 -10.31 5.44
CA LEU A 110 -6.99 -11.73 5.73
C LEU A 110 -6.03 -11.86 6.91
N PRO A 111 -6.15 -12.93 7.72
CA PRO A 111 -5.19 -13.25 8.77
C PRO A 111 -3.72 -13.19 8.27
N ALA A 112 -2.80 -12.86 9.17
CA ALA A 112 -1.39 -12.66 8.86
C ALA A 112 -0.72 -13.91 8.31
#